data_AF-A0A5E4QRE0-F1
#
_entry.id   AF-A0A5E4QRE0-F1
#
_cell.length_a   1.000
_cell.length_b   1.000
_cell.length_c   1.000
_cell.angle_alpha   90.00
_cell.angle_beta   90.00
_cell.angle_gamma   90.00
#
_symmetry.space_group_name_H-M   'P 1'
#
loop_
_entity.id
_entity.type
_entity.pdbx_description
1 polymer ?
#
loop_
_entity_poly.entity_id
_entity_poly.type
_entity_poly.pdbx_seq_one_letter_code
_entity_poly.pdbx_strand_id
1 'polypeptide(L)'
;MTTPGGSSSSSVQEFKIRVPKNVKKKYHVMRFNATLNVDFAKWTHVKMERENNIKEFKGIEEDMPKFGAGSEYGRDLREEARRKKFGIMTRKYKPEDQPWILKVGGKTGKK
;
A
#
# COMPACT_ATOMS: atom_id res chain seq x y z
N MET A 1 -30.60 31.30 27.96
CA MET A 1 -31.28 30.98 26.69
C MET A 1 -30.26 31.16 25.57
N THR A 2 -29.77 30.07 24.98
CA THR A 2 -28.76 30.08 23.91
C THR A 2 -29.44 29.75 22.60
N THR A 3 -29.33 30.65 21.63
CA THR A 3 -30.00 30.61 20.31
C THR A 3 -29.54 29.42 19.46
N PRO A 4 -30.44 28.75 18.71
CA PRO A 4 -30.06 27.69 17.78
C PRO A 4 -29.43 28.32 16.53
N GLY A 5 -28.36 27.69 16.03
CA GLY A 5 -27.62 28.13 14.84
C GLY A 5 -28.51 28.25 13.61
N GLY A 6 -28.39 29.39 12.93
CA GLY A 6 -29.13 29.68 11.70
C GLY A 6 -28.88 28.64 10.63
N SER A 7 -29.96 28.03 10.15
CA SER A 7 -29.96 27.21 8.94
C SER A 7 -29.46 28.06 7.78
N SER A 8 -28.37 27.63 7.12
CA SER A 8 -27.90 28.23 5.88
C SER A 8 -29.05 28.25 4.88
N SER A 9 -29.54 29.45 4.56
CA SER A 9 -30.59 29.68 3.57
C SER A 9 -30.22 28.96 2.26
N SER A 10 -31.16 28.20 1.71
CA SER A 10 -30.97 27.39 0.49
C SER A 10 -30.78 28.29 -0.73
N SER A 11 -29.55 28.78 -0.93
CA SER A 11 -29.10 29.39 -2.18
C SER A 11 -28.62 28.28 -3.12
N VAL A 12 -29.26 28.18 -4.29
CA VAL A 12 -28.86 27.22 -5.33
C VAL A 12 -27.67 27.81 -6.08
N GLN A 13 -26.54 27.11 -6.06
CA GLN A 13 -25.34 27.46 -6.82
C GLN A 13 -25.13 26.45 -7.95
N GLU A 14 -25.03 26.94 -9.18
CA GLU A 14 -24.77 26.12 -10.36
C GLU A 14 -23.27 26.08 -10.68
N PHE A 15 -22.74 24.87 -10.91
CA PHE A 15 -21.34 24.65 -11.26
C PHE A 15 -21.20 23.80 -12.51
N LYS A 16 -20.27 24.16 -13.40
CA LYS A 16 -19.91 23.34 -14.58
C LYS A 16 -18.86 22.31 -14.17
N ILE A 17 -19.27 21.05 -14.02
CA ILE A 17 -18.38 19.93 -13.68
C ILE A 17 -17.79 19.32 -14.96
N ARG A 18 -16.51 18.98 -14.94
CA ARG A 18 -15.81 18.29 -16.04
C ARG A 18 -15.11 17.04 -15.54
N VAL A 19 -15.09 15.99 -16.36
CA VAL A 19 -14.35 14.75 -16.11
C VAL A 19 -13.29 14.56 -17.20
N PRO A 20 -12.04 15.02 -16.99
CA PRO A 20 -10.97 14.84 -17.95
C PRO A 20 -10.58 13.36 -18.08
N LYS A 21 -10.44 12.86 -19.32
CA LYS A 21 -10.10 11.45 -19.58
C LYS A 21 -8.59 11.20 -19.66
N ASN A 22 -7.79 12.21 -20.02
CA ASN A 22 -6.37 12.05 -20.34
C ASN A 22 -5.47 12.74 -19.31
N VAL A 23 -5.56 12.32 -18.05
CA VAL A 23 -4.73 12.88 -16.97
C VAL A 23 -3.37 12.18 -16.89
N LYS A 24 -2.28 12.98 -16.86
CA LYS A 24 -0.90 12.48 -16.67
C LYS A 24 -0.59 12.09 -15.22
N LYS A 25 -1.45 12.49 -14.26
CA LYS A 25 -1.28 12.27 -12.82
C LYS A 25 -2.28 11.22 -12.33
N LYS A 26 -1.83 10.32 -11.46
CA LYS A 26 -2.70 9.40 -10.73
C LYS A 26 -3.12 10.06 -9.42
N TYR A 27 -4.42 10.01 -9.13
CA TYR A 27 -4.99 10.54 -7.90
C TYR A 27 -5.24 9.38 -6.94
N HIS A 28 -4.76 9.50 -5.71
CA HIS A 28 -4.93 8.53 -4.64
C HIS A 28 -5.43 9.23 -3.38
N VAL A 29 -6.13 8.48 -2.52
CA VAL A 29 -6.61 8.98 -1.23
C VAL A 29 -5.72 8.45 -0.12
N MET A 30 -5.17 9.35 0.67
CA MET A 30 -4.47 9.03 1.92
C MET A 30 -5.40 9.36 3.08
N ARG A 31 -5.63 8.39 3.97
CA ARG A 31 -6.52 8.54 5.12
C ARG A 31 -5.72 8.43 6.40
N PHE A 32 -5.99 9.34 7.34
CA PHE A 32 -5.47 9.28 8.70
C PHE A 32 -6.60 8.89 9.67
N ASN A 33 -6.23 8.20 10.75
CA ASN A 33 -7.16 7.95 11.84
C ASN A 33 -7.37 9.24 12.62
N ALA A 34 -8.63 9.58 12.94
CA ALA A 34 -8.99 10.78 13.70
C ALA A 34 -8.31 10.81 15.08
N THR A 35 -8.11 9.64 15.71
CA THR A 35 -7.49 9.54 17.04
C THR A 35 -6.01 9.95 17.06
N LEU A 36 -5.34 9.93 15.90
CA LEU A 36 -3.93 10.29 15.79
C LEU A 36 -3.71 11.81 15.79
N ASN A 37 -4.78 12.63 15.72
CA ASN A 37 -4.73 14.09 15.75
C ASN A 37 -3.62 14.67 14.85
N VAL A 38 -3.54 14.17 13.61
CA VAL A 38 -2.49 14.54 12.66
C VAL A 38 -2.67 16.00 12.25
N ASP A 39 -1.63 16.80 12.50
CA ASP A 39 -1.60 18.23 12.20
C ASP A 39 -0.56 18.53 11.12
N PHE A 40 -1.05 18.93 9.94
CA PHE A 40 -0.23 19.22 8.77
C PHE A 40 0.58 20.51 8.94
N ALA A 41 0.17 21.45 9.80
CA ALA A 41 0.93 22.68 10.03
C ALA A 41 2.28 22.40 10.72
N LYS A 42 2.40 21.27 11.42
CA LYS A 42 3.62 20.86 12.11
C LYS A 42 4.63 20.16 11.19
N TRP A 43 4.26 19.86 9.94
CA TRP A 43 5.11 19.10 9.04
C TRP A 43 6.11 20.01 8.34
N THR A 44 7.40 19.82 8.61
CA THR A 44 8.49 20.60 7.97
C THR A 44 9.08 19.86 6.77
N HIS A 45 9.32 18.56 6.91
CA HIS A 45 9.90 17.71 5.88
C HIS A 45 9.15 16.39 5.81
N VAL A 46 8.78 15.98 4.61
CA VAL A 46 7.99 14.77 4.37
C VAL A 46 8.65 13.97 3.25
N LYS A 47 8.84 12.67 3.48
CA LYS A 47 9.28 11.73 2.46
C LYS A 47 8.26 10.61 2.33
N MET A 48 7.77 10.37 1.12
CA MET A 48 6.83 9.30 0.81
C MET A 48 7.50 8.34 -0.18
N GLU A 49 7.63 7.08 0.21
CA GLU A 49 8.32 6.04 -0.57
C GLU A 49 7.47 4.77 -0.62
N ARG A 50 7.72 3.91 -1.60
CA ARG A 50 7.25 2.52 -1.53
C ARG A 50 8.14 1.75 -0.57
N GLU A 51 7.56 0.93 0.28
CA GLU A 51 8.37 0.04 1.11
C GLU A 51 9.13 -0.97 0.23
N ASN A 52 10.42 -1.16 0.53
CA ASN A 52 11.25 -2.13 -0.15
C ASN A 52 11.23 -3.47 0.60
N ASN A 53 10.10 -4.18 0.52
CA ASN A 53 9.90 -5.47 1.19
C ASN A 53 10.35 -6.65 0.32
N ILE A 54 11.19 -6.40 -0.71
CA ILE A 54 11.62 -7.45 -1.65
C ILE A 54 12.41 -8.58 -0.97
N LYS A 55 13.10 -8.27 0.14
CA LYS A 55 13.87 -9.27 0.91
C LYS A 55 12.94 -10.21 1.69
N GLU A 56 11.91 -9.68 2.34
CA GLU A 56 10.90 -10.48 3.04
C GLU A 56 10.06 -11.31 2.08
N PHE A 57 9.78 -10.76 0.90
CA PHE A 57 9.07 -11.49 -0.16
C PHE A 57 9.84 -12.73 -0.65
N LYS A 58 11.18 -12.62 -0.77
CA LYS A 58 12.05 -13.72 -1.20
C LYS A 58 12.34 -14.72 -0.07
N GLY A 59 12.45 -14.26 1.16
CA GLY A 59 12.77 -15.12 2.32
C GLY A 59 11.75 -16.23 2.55
N ILE A 60 10.47 -16.04 2.21
CA ILE A 60 9.45 -17.09 2.32
C ILE A 60 9.68 -18.22 1.30
N GLU A 61 10.29 -17.94 0.16
CA GLU A 61 10.59 -18.93 -0.88
C GLU A 61 11.97 -19.59 -0.68
N GLU A 62 12.90 -18.90 -0.01
CA GLU A 62 14.29 -19.36 0.21
C GLU A 62 14.53 -20.12 1.53
N ASP A 63 13.61 -20.06 2.52
CA ASP A 63 13.75 -20.76 3.81
C ASP A 63 13.36 -22.25 3.77
N MET A 64 13.14 -22.80 2.57
CA MET A 64 13.05 -24.25 2.37
C MET A 64 14.41 -24.78 1.89
N PRO A 65 15.11 -25.59 2.70
CA PRO A 65 16.34 -26.25 2.28
C PRO A 65 16.12 -27.00 0.97
N LYS A 66 17.01 -26.75 0.00
CA LYS A 66 16.96 -27.34 -1.35
C LYS A 66 17.78 -28.63 -1.47
N PHE A 67 18.68 -28.89 -0.53
CA PHE A 67 19.58 -30.05 -0.54
C PHE A 67 19.81 -30.61 0.87
N GLY A 68 19.52 -31.91 1.02
CA GLY A 68 19.55 -32.70 2.23
C GLY A 68 19.29 -34.17 1.90
N ALA A 69 19.98 -35.10 2.57
CA ALA A 69 19.90 -36.52 2.26
C ALA A 69 18.57 -37.13 2.74
N GLY A 70 17.84 -37.80 1.84
CA GLY A 70 16.57 -38.48 2.13
C GLY A 70 15.42 -37.97 1.26
N SER A 71 14.26 -37.69 1.87
CA SER A 71 12.97 -37.30 1.27
C SER A 71 12.94 -36.04 0.36
N GLU A 72 14.11 -35.51 -0.01
CA GLU A 72 14.29 -34.44 -0.99
C GLU A 72 14.53 -34.95 -2.42
N TYR A 73 14.87 -36.23 -2.60
CA TYR A 73 15.04 -36.82 -3.93
C TYR A 73 13.67 -36.93 -4.64
N GLY A 74 13.46 -36.10 -5.66
CA GLY A 74 12.21 -36.06 -6.46
C GLY A 74 11.22 -34.96 -6.09
N ARG A 75 11.58 -34.01 -5.20
CA ARG A 75 10.74 -32.83 -4.93
C ARG A 75 10.52 -31.98 -6.18
N ASP A 76 11.57 -31.72 -6.96
CA ASP A 76 11.48 -30.93 -8.20
C ASP A 76 10.47 -31.54 -9.18
N LEU A 77 10.47 -32.87 -9.37
CA LEU A 77 9.52 -33.58 -10.22
C LEU A 77 8.08 -33.52 -9.68
N ARG A 78 7.91 -33.57 -8.34
CA ARG A 78 6.60 -33.49 -7.69
C ARG A 78 6.03 -32.07 -7.69
N GLU A 79 6.88 -31.06 -7.51
CA GLU A 79 6.50 -29.66 -7.61
C GLU A 79 6.23 -29.24 -9.05
N GLU A 80 6.96 -29.77 -10.02
CA GLU A 80 6.70 -29.55 -11.45
C GLU A 80 5.37 -30.19 -11.89
N ALA A 81 5.06 -31.40 -11.42
CA ALA A 81 3.76 -32.04 -11.63
C ALA A 81 2.62 -31.29 -10.92
N ARG A 82 2.85 -30.79 -9.70
CA ARG A 82 1.87 -29.97 -8.95
C ARG A 82 1.67 -28.60 -9.59
N ARG A 83 2.73 -27.99 -10.14
CA ARG A 83 2.69 -26.73 -10.88
C ARG A 83 1.92 -26.88 -12.19
N LYS A 84 2.11 -27.98 -12.92
CA LYS A 84 1.31 -28.34 -14.11
C LYS A 84 -0.16 -28.67 -13.76
N LYS A 85 -0.42 -29.32 -12.62
CA LYS A 85 -1.76 -29.79 -12.23
C LYS A 85 -2.63 -28.73 -11.52
N PHE A 86 -2.05 -27.85 -10.71
CA PHE A 86 -2.78 -26.89 -9.87
C PHE A 86 -2.54 -25.44 -10.25
N GLY A 87 -1.73 -25.15 -11.28
CA GLY A 87 -1.56 -23.81 -11.83
C GLY A 87 -1.17 -22.76 -10.78
N ILE A 88 -0.37 -23.14 -9.77
CA ILE A 88 -0.07 -22.29 -8.62
C ILE A 88 0.60 -21.00 -9.13
N MET A 89 -0.15 -19.91 -9.08
CA MET A 89 0.37 -18.56 -9.32
C MET A 89 1.20 -18.16 -8.12
N THR A 90 2.52 -18.34 -8.21
CA THR A 90 3.45 -17.64 -7.33
C THR A 90 3.12 -16.15 -7.42
N ARG A 91 2.74 -15.52 -6.31
CA ARG A 91 2.55 -14.07 -6.28
C ARG A 91 3.88 -13.46 -6.73
N LYS A 92 3.85 -12.54 -7.69
CA LYS A 92 5.06 -11.84 -8.15
C LYS A 92 5.16 -10.54 -7.39
N TYR A 93 6.36 -10.18 -6.95
CA TYR A 93 6.61 -8.89 -6.34
C TYR A 93 6.28 -7.78 -7.34
N LYS A 94 5.36 -6.89 -6.94
CA LYS A 94 4.97 -5.70 -7.71
C LYS A 94 5.25 -4.47 -6.86
N PRO A 95 6.24 -3.64 -7.24
CA PRO A 95 6.56 -2.41 -6.52
C PRO A 95 5.35 -1.47 -6.34
N GLU A 96 4.45 -1.45 -7.33
CA GLU A 96 3.25 -0.61 -7.31
C GLU A 96 2.13 -1.09 -6.37
N ASP A 97 2.21 -2.34 -5.92
CA ASP A 97 1.26 -2.91 -4.96
C ASP A 97 1.84 -2.91 -3.53
N GLN A 98 3.08 -2.42 -3.36
CA GLN A 98 3.68 -2.30 -2.03
C GLN A 98 3.08 -1.14 -1.25
N PRO A 99 2.98 -1.26 0.09
CA PRO A 99 2.47 -0.18 0.92
C PRO A 99 3.35 1.08 0.77
N TRP A 100 2.69 2.23 0.91
CA TRP A 100 3.38 3.51 1.01
C TRP A 100 3.86 3.73 2.44
N ILE A 101 5.13 4.11 2.60
CA ILE A 101 5.69 4.56 3.86
C ILE A 101 5.85 6.08 3.83
N LEU A 102 5.29 6.74 4.84
CA LEU A 102 5.37 8.19 5.04
C LEU A 102 6.29 8.49 6.22
N LYS A 103 7.39 9.22 5.98
CA LYS A 103 8.35 9.65 6.99
C LYS A 103 8.23 11.16 7.17
N VAL A 104 7.84 11.61 8.35
CA VAL A 104 7.68 13.03 8.70
C VAL A 104 8.79 13.44 9.67
N GLY A 105 9.51 14.53 9.40
CA GLY A 105 10.53 15.07 10.31
C GLY A 105 11.96 14.53 10.14
N GLY A 106 12.30 13.93 9.00
CA GLY A 106 13.67 13.47 8.72
C GLY A 106 14.07 12.17 9.46
N LYS A 107 15.39 11.92 9.61
CA LYS A 107 15.95 10.67 10.19
C LYS A 107 15.56 10.41 11.66
N THR A 108 15.11 11.44 12.37
CA THR A 108 14.68 11.40 13.77
C THR A 108 13.15 11.42 13.94
N GLY A 109 12.40 11.41 12.83
CA GLY A 109 10.95 11.40 12.82
C GLY A 109 10.36 10.08 13.34
N LYS A 110 9.32 10.19 14.17
CA LYS A 110 8.66 9.07 14.87
C LYS A 110 8.45 7.85 13.95
N LYS A 111 8.96 6.70 14.38
CA LYS A 111 8.57 5.38 13.89
C LYS A 111 7.13 5.08 14.28
#